data_AF-A0A3B8WDU4-F1
#
_entry.id   AF-A0A3B8WDU4-F1
#
_cell.length_a   1.000
_cell.length_b   1.000
_cell.length_c   1.000
_cell.angle_alpha   90.00
_cell.angle_beta   90.00
_cell.angle_gamma   90.00
#
_symmetry.space_group_name_H-M   'P 1'
#
loop_
_entity.id
_entity.type
_entity.pdbx_description
1 polymer ?
#
loop_
_entity_poly.entity_id
_entity_poly.type
_entity_poly.pdbx_seq_one_letter_code
_entity_poly.pdbx_strand_id
1 'polypeptide(L)'
;MSHGDKVVAMPEGFELLASTESAPVAAMQDLSRNLYGVQFHPEVTHTLQGKRILEHFVLTISGCEALWTPAKIVDDAVRQIREQVGSDKVLLGLSGGVDSSVTAALLHKA
;
A
#
# COMPACT_ATOMS: atom_id res chain seq x y z
N MET A 1 -11.27 9.34 15.57
CA MET A 1 -12.39 8.79 14.78
C MET A 1 -13.18 9.96 14.22
N SER A 2 -13.01 10.32 12.95
CA SER A 2 -13.76 11.41 12.31
C SER A 2 -14.62 10.81 11.22
N HIS A 3 -15.84 10.43 11.56
CA HIS A 3 -16.79 9.84 10.63
C HIS A 3 -18.07 10.66 10.74
N GLY A 4 -18.49 11.27 9.64
CA GLY A 4 -19.82 11.87 9.54
C GLY A 4 -20.87 10.76 9.46
N ASP A 5 -20.68 9.84 8.52
CA ASP A 5 -21.55 8.68 8.33
C ASP A 5 -21.02 7.46 9.07
N LYS A 6 -21.94 6.59 9.51
CA LYS A 6 -21.60 5.32 10.17
C LYS A 6 -22.58 4.23 9.76
N VAL A 7 -22.09 2.99 9.79
CA VAL A 7 -22.94 1.81 9.61
C VAL A 7 -23.85 1.66 10.83
N VAL A 8 -25.17 1.70 10.60
CA VAL A 8 -26.20 1.54 11.65
C VAL A 8 -26.81 0.15 11.69
N ALA A 9 -26.68 -0.62 10.61
CA ALA A 9 -27.12 -2.00 10.50
C ALA A 9 -26.07 -2.81 9.75
N MET A 10 -25.67 -3.94 10.32
CA MET A 10 -24.66 -4.81 9.71
C MET A 10 -25.27 -5.54 8.51
N PRO A 11 -24.60 -5.57 7.34
CA PRO A 11 -25.08 -6.33 6.20
C PRO A 11 -25.12 -7.84 6.48
N GLU A 12 -25.95 -8.57 5.74
CA GLU A 12 -26.02 -10.03 5.87
C GLU A 12 -24.67 -10.69 5.52
N GLY A 13 -24.30 -11.69 6.32
CA GLY A 13 -23.04 -12.43 6.21
C GLY A 13 -21.84 -11.75 6.90
N PHE A 14 -22.00 -10.51 7.38
CA PHE A 14 -20.95 -9.84 8.14
C PHE A 14 -21.01 -10.19 9.63
N GLU A 15 -19.83 -10.27 10.23
CA GLU A 15 -19.59 -10.43 11.66
C GLU A 15 -18.96 -9.17 12.24
N LEU A 16 -19.35 -8.81 13.47
CA LEU A 16 -18.80 -7.66 14.18
C LEU A 16 -17.41 -7.99 14.73
N LEU A 17 -16.43 -7.14 14.44
CA LEU A 17 -15.05 -7.28 14.94
C LEU A 17 -14.70 -6.27 16.03
N ALA A 18 -15.20 -5.05 15.91
CA ALA A 18 -14.92 -3.98 16.86
C ALA A 18 -16.08 -2.99 16.95
N SER A 19 -16.23 -2.39 18.12
CA SER A 19 -17.25 -1.40 18.43
C SER A 19 -16.71 -0.31 19.36
N THR A 20 -17.30 0.88 19.27
CA THR A 20 -17.14 1.96 20.26
C THR A 20 -18.51 2.51 20.64
N GLU A 21 -18.58 3.35 21.68
CA GLU A 21 -19.84 3.99 22.09
C GLU A 21 -20.47 4.82 20.96
N SER A 22 -19.65 5.52 20.16
CA SER A 22 -20.14 6.37 19.07
C SER A 22 -20.28 5.65 17.72
N ALA A 23 -19.62 4.50 17.55
CA ALA A 23 -19.65 3.66 16.35
C ALA A 23 -19.87 2.18 16.73
N PRO A 24 -21.14 1.72 16.81
CA PRO A 24 -21.46 0.33 17.17
C PRO A 24 -20.84 -0.70 16.21
N VAL A 25 -20.68 -0.35 14.93
CA VAL A 25 -19.97 -1.15 13.94
C VAL A 25 -18.69 -0.40 13.54
N ALA A 26 -17.64 -0.53 14.34
CA ALA A 26 -16.35 0.12 14.09
C ALA A 26 -15.43 -0.74 13.20
N ALA A 27 -15.59 -2.07 13.23
CA ALA A 27 -15.01 -2.97 12.25
C ALA A 27 -15.92 -4.20 12.05
N MET A 28 -15.95 -4.73 10.83
CA MET A 28 -16.72 -5.91 10.45
C MET A 28 -16.01 -6.72 9.38
N GLN A 29 -16.33 -8.01 9.27
CA GLN A 29 -15.79 -8.88 8.22
C GLN A 29 -16.84 -9.84 7.67
N ASP A 30 -16.62 -10.31 6.45
CA ASP A 30 -17.25 -11.49 5.88
C ASP A 30 -16.15 -12.40 5.32
N LEU A 31 -15.87 -13.50 6.03
CA LEU A 31 -14.82 -14.45 5.67
C LEU A 31 -15.16 -15.28 4.42
N SER A 32 -16.44 -15.46 4.09
CA SER A 32 -16.84 -16.20 2.89
C SER A 32 -16.50 -15.44 1.61
N ARG A 33 -16.58 -14.10 1.68
CA ARG A 33 -16.29 -13.19 0.56
C ARG A 33 -14.93 -12.48 0.68
N ASN A 34 -14.17 -12.73 1.75
CA ASN A 34 -12.93 -12.01 2.09
C ASN A 34 -13.11 -10.48 2.11
N LEU A 35 -14.24 -10.01 2.67
CA LEU A 35 -14.52 -8.59 2.81
C LEU A 35 -14.25 -8.12 4.23
N TYR A 36 -13.60 -6.97 4.36
CA TYR A 36 -13.23 -6.39 5.64
C TYR A 36 -13.54 -4.89 5.60
N GLY A 37 -14.22 -4.40 6.63
CA GLY A 37 -14.57 -3.00 6.78
C GLY A 37 -14.03 -2.47 8.10
N VAL A 38 -13.37 -1.32 8.06
CA VAL A 38 -13.00 -0.55 9.24
C VAL A 38 -13.58 0.84 9.09
N GLN A 39 -14.17 1.36 10.17
CA GLN A 39 -14.71 2.71 10.16
C GLN A 39 -13.62 3.74 10.45
N PHE A 40 -12.38 3.34 10.75
CA PHE A 40 -11.24 4.21 11.06
C PHE A 40 -10.15 4.20 9.97
N HIS A 41 -9.17 5.08 10.11
CA HIS A 41 -8.05 5.21 9.18
C HIS A 41 -6.81 4.43 9.68
N PRO A 42 -6.57 3.19 9.24
CA PRO A 42 -5.34 2.45 9.60
C PRO A 42 -4.07 3.01 8.93
N GLU A 43 -4.21 3.88 7.95
CA GLU A 43 -3.10 4.50 7.21
C GLU A 43 -2.44 5.67 7.95
N VAL A 44 -3.15 6.30 8.90
CA VAL A 44 -2.62 7.45 9.65
C VAL A 44 -1.87 7.00 10.91
N THR A 45 -0.83 7.75 11.28
CA THR A 45 0.02 7.47 12.45
C THR A 45 -0.72 7.55 13.79
N HIS A 46 -1.85 8.25 13.84
CA HIS A 46 -2.72 8.31 15.03
C HIS A 46 -3.33 6.94 15.38
N THR A 47 -3.46 6.03 14.42
CA THR A 47 -3.86 4.65 14.68
C THR A 47 -2.60 3.84 14.98
N LEU A 48 -2.30 3.64 16.28
CA LEU A 48 -1.03 3.03 16.73
C LEU A 48 -0.73 1.65 16.11
N GLN A 49 -1.77 0.86 15.84
CA GLN A 49 -1.66 -0.47 15.20
C GLN A 49 -2.02 -0.44 13.71
N GLY A 50 -2.18 0.74 13.10
CA GLY A 50 -2.70 0.91 11.74
C GLY A 50 -1.83 0.22 10.69
N LYS A 51 -0.51 0.42 10.78
CA LYS A 51 0.47 -0.29 9.94
C LYS A 51 0.33 -1.82 10.06
N ARG A 52 0.20 -2.34 11.28
CA ARG A 52 0.05 -3.79 11.52
C ARG A 52 -1.23 -4.34 10.90
N ILE A 53 -2.32 -3.59 10.95
CA ILE A 53 -3.60 -3.97 10.32
C ILE A 53 -3.43 -4.08 8.80
N LEU A 54 -2.81 -3.06 8.17
CA LEU A 54 -2.56 -3.07 6.72
C LEU A 54 -1.60 -4.19 6.31
N GLU A 55 -0.52 -4.41 7.07
CA GLU A 55 0.42 -5.50 6.83
C GLU A 55 -0.26 -6.87 6.92
N HIS A 56 -1.11 -7.08 7.94
CA HIS A 56 -1.85 -8.33 8.07
C HIS A 56 -2.83 -8.55 6.91
N PHE A 57 -3.53 -7.49 6.47
CA PHE A 57 -4.43 -7.58 5.34
C PHE A 57 -3.70 -7.90 4.02
N VAL A 58 -2.60 -7.20 3.74
CA VAL A 58 -1.86 -7.37 2.48
C VAL A 58 -1.09 -8.69 2.46
N LEU A 59 -0.33 -9.00 3.51
CA LEU A 59 0.59 -10.14 3.50
C LEU A 59 -0.08 -11.45 3.92
N THR A 60 -0.99 -11.41 4.90
CA THR A 60 -1.61 -12.64 5.44
C THR A 60 -2.95 -12.94 4.78
N ILE A 61 -3.87 -11.97 4.73
CA ILE A 61 -5.23 -12.20 4.21
C ILE A 61 -5.22 -12.27 2.67
N SER A 62 -4.59 -11.30 2.01
CA SER A 62 -4.51 -11.28 0.54
C SER A 62 -3.43 -12.20 -0.02
N GLY A 63 -2.52 -12.69 0.85
CA GLY A 63 -1.43 -13.59 0.46
C GLY A 63 -0.36 -12.94 -0.44
N CYS A 64 -0.25 -11.61 -0.45
CA CYS A 64 0.76 -10.93 -1.26
C CYS A 64 2.16 -11.18 -0.71
N GLU A 65 3.12 -11.45 -1.61
CA GLU A 65 4.52 -11.56 -1.24
C GLU A 65 5.18 -10.18 -1.09
N ALA A 66 6.09 -10.04 -0.13
CA ALA A 66 6.87 -8.82 0.10
C ALA A 66 8.06 -8.69 -0.88
N LEU A 67 7.81 -8.80 -2.19
CA LEU A 67 8.84 -8.72 -3.22
C LEU A 67 9.17 -7.26 -3.61
N TRP A 68 8.31 -6.31 -3.26
CA TRP A 68 8.50 -4.89 -3.55
C TRP A 68 9.52 -4.25 -2.61
N THR A 69 10.80 -4.63 -2.77
CA THR A 69 11.92 -4.11 -2.00
C THR A 69 12.78 -3.17 -2.84
N PRO A 70 13.46 -2.17 -2.25
CA PRO A 70 14.31 -1.25 -3.00
C PRO A 70 15.34 -1.95 -3.89
N ALA A 71 15.94 -3.04 -3.41
CA ALA A 71 16.91 -3.81 -4.20
C ALA A 71 16.27 -4.43 -5.46
N LYS A 72 15.12 -5.11 -5.30
CA LYS A 72 14.40 -5.73 -6.42
C LYS A 72 13.87 -4.69 -7.40
N ILE A 73 13.38 -3.56 -6.90
CA ILE A 73 12.91 -2.44 -7.73
C ILE A 73 14.07 -1.88 -8.57
N VAL A 74 15.26 -1.70 -7.98
CA VAL A 74 16.44 -1.24 -8.72
C VAL A 74 16.83 -2.23 -9.82
N ASP A 75 16.86 -3.53 -9.50
CA ASP A 75 17.23 -4.56 -10.46
C ASP A 75 16.20 -4.66 -11.61
N ASP A 76 14.90 -4.60 -11.27
CA ASP A 76 13.81 -4.59 -12.25
C ASP A 76 13.87 -3.33 -13.14
N ALA A 77 14.12 -2.16 -12.55
CA ALA A 77 14.22 -0.90 -13.29
C ALA A 77 15.43 -0.89 -14.24
N VAL A 78 16.59 -1.38 -13.79
CA VAL A 78 17.80 -1.51 -14.62
C VAL A 78 17.54 -2.44 -15.81
N ARG A 79 16.89 -3.58 -15.58
CA ARG A 79 16.52 -4.50 -16.66
C ARG A 79 15.60 -3.81 -17.68
N GLN A 80 14.53 -3.15 -17.21
CA GLN A 80 13.59 -2.45 -18.09
C GLN A 80 14.27 -1.35 -18.92
N ILE A 81 15.15 -0.55 -18.31
CA ILE A 81 15.90 0.50 -19.01
C ILE A 81 16.77 -0.12 -20.11
N ARG A 82 17.51 -1.20 -19.82
CA ARG A 82 18.35 -1.88 -20.82
C ARG A 82 17.55 -2.44 -21.99
N GLU A 83 16.42 -3.08 -21.69
CA GLU A 83 15.52 -3.63 -22.71
C GLU A 83 14.93 -2.53 -23.60
N GLN A 84 14.57 -1.39 -23.00
CA GLN A 84 13.95 -0.28 -23.71
C GLN A 84 14.96 0.56 -24.53
N VAL A 85 16.15 0.84 -23.98
CA VAL A 85 17.15 1.73 -24.60
C VAL A 85 18.11 0.98 -25.51
N GLY A 86 18.45 -0.27 -25.18
CA GLY A 86 19.42 -1.06 -25.93
C GLY A 86 20.78 -0.37 -26.04
N SER A 87 21.17 0.00 -27.26
CA SER A 87 22.44 0.68 -27.55
C SER A 87 22.31 2.19 -27.75
N ASP A 88 21.11 2.75 -27.61
CA ASP A 88 20.85 4.15 -27.89
C ASP A 88 21.48 5.08 -26.85
N LYS A 89 21.61 6.36 -27.20
CA LYS A 89 22.12 7.39 -26.31
C LYS A 89 20.96 8.10 -25.61
N VAL A 90 21.09 8.25 -24.29
CA VAL A 90 20.11 8.96 -23.46
C VAL A 90 20.71 10.29 -23.01
N LEU A 91 19.90 11.35 -23.13
CA LEU A 91 20.21 12.67 -22.56
C LEU A 91 19.36 12.88 -21.31
N LEU A 92 19.99 13.34 -20.23
CA LEU A 92 19.32 13.65 -18.97
C LEU A 92 19.64 15.08 -18.54
N GLY A 93 18.60 15.87 -18.29
CA GLY A 93 18.74 17.17 -17.61
C GLY A 93 18.86 16.97 -16.11
N LEU A 94 20.03 17.28 -15.54
CA LEU A 94 20.29 17.14 -14.10
C LEU A 94 20.05 18.47 -13.39
N SER A 95 18.96 18.57 -12.61
CA SER A 95 18.63 19.77 -11.84
C SER A 95 19.33 19.84 -10.48
N GLY A 96 19.89 18.72 -10.01
CA GLY A 96 20.39 18.55 -8.65
C GLY A 96 19.31 18.13 -7.64
N GLY A 97 18.03 18.08 -8.04
CA GLY A 97 16.95 17.52 -7.24
C GLY A 97 17.09 16.00 -7.08
N VAL A 98 16.51 15.46 -5.99
CA VAL A 98 16.61 14.04 -5.63
C VAL A 98 16.13 13.12 -6.75
N ASP A 99 15.00 13.46 -7.39
CA ASP A 99 14.41 12.65 -8.46
C ASP A 99 15.33 12.55 -9.67
N SER A 100 15.86 13.69 -10.12
CA SER A 100 16.80 13.74 -11.26
C SER A 100 18.12 13.01 -10.96
N SER A 101 18.57 13.06 -9.70
CA SER A 101 19.80 12.41 -9.24
C SER A 101 19.64 10.90 -9.16
N VAL A 102 18.51 10.41 -8.63
CA VAL A 102 18.20 8.96 -8.60
C VAL A 102 18.01 8.43 -10.02
N THR A 103 17.34 9.19 -10.88
CA THR A 103 17.19 8.84 -12.30
C THR A 103 18.54 8.73 -12.99
N ALA A 104 19.46 9.68 -12.76
CA ALA A 104 20.82 9.62 -13.28
C ALA A 104 21.57 8.37 -12.82
N ALA A 105 21.46 8.03 -11.53
CA ALA A 105 22.11 6.85 -10.96
C ALA A 105 21.57 5.54 -11.57
N LEU A 106 20.24 5.45 -11.76
CA LEU A 106 19.62 4.27 -12.39
C LEU A 106 20.03 4.13 -13.86
N LEU A 107 19.99 5.22 -14.63
CA LEU A 107 20.43 5.23 -16.03
C LEU A 107 21.93 4.92 -16.18
N HIS A 108 22.75 5.33 -15.22
CA HIS A 108 24.18 5.01 -15.23
C HIS A 108 24.47 3.56 -14.87
N LYS A 109 23.66 2.95 -13.99
CA LYS A 109 23.78 1.54 -13.62
C LYS A 109 23.28 0.60 -14.72
N ALA A 110 22.29 1.05 -15.50
CA ALA A 110 21.76 0.35 -16.67
C ALA A 110 22.78 0.36 -17.81
#